data_AF-A0A2E8HKF9-F1
#
_entry.id   AF-A0A2E8HKF9-F1
#
_cell.length_a   1.000
_cell.length_b   1.000
_cell.length_c   1.000
_cell.angle_alpha   90.00
_cell.angle_beta   90.00
_cell.angle_gamma   90.00
#
_symmetry.space_group_name_H-M   'P 1'
#
loop_
_entity.id
_entity.type
_entity.pdbx_description
1 polymer ?
#
loop_
_entity_poly.entity_id
_entity_poly.type
_entity_poly.pdbx_seq_one_letter_code
_entity_poly.pdbx_strand_id
1 'polypeptide(L)'
;MGGVRARQVSGCQLHQRRRAAGADTRLSLRTGGFLVPVSASLHRAPMTYDGRHHEHFEEHGYVRLGQLLSASELSALRERIDALMLGRIATEGITFQLDGEGDEYADLPAHALGSPKETLAYRRVDELHQDGLFLAYMQHPVCRQITRRYIGEDVSVFRSMFMNKPANSGTVLPWHQDVGVGWGLDRNPTTTVWTALDDATTATGCMQIVPGSHRLGVLNEGHYTREEDQAFHCADDKVMDFEAEAGEAILIHNWLLHRSGVNGTDRPRRAFSVAYMPAATTNVSTGERFPVIFGKGALQ
;
A
#
# COMPACT_ATOMS: atom_id res chain seq x y z
N MET A 1 10.69 64.85 30.29
CA MET A 1 9.93 64.40 31.47
C MET A 1 10.28 62.93 31.67
N GLY A 2 11.31 62.63 32.45
CA GLY A 2 11.19 62.04 33.80
C GLY A 2 11.31 60.51 33.66
N GLY A 3 12.45 59.85 33.91
CA GLY A 3 13.06 59.59 35.23
C GLY A 3 12.87 58.09 35.53
N VAL A 4 13.84 57.20 35.25
CA VAL A 4 14.99 56.79 36.10
C VAL A 4 14.61 55.86 37.28
N ARG A 5 15.15 54.62 37.21
CA ARG A 5 15.66 53.71 38.28
C ARG A 5 14.69 53.19 39.35
N ALA A 6 14.54 51.89 39.52
CA ALA A 6 15.44 50.88 40.11
C ALA A 6 15.31 50.73 41.63
N ARG A 7 15.50 49.47 42.05
CA ARG A 7 15.78 48.94 43.40
C ARG A 7 14.57 48.78 44.34
N GLN A 8 14.56 47.92 45.36
CA GLN A 8 15.25 46.69 45.81
C GLN A 8 14.82 46.58 47.30
N VAL A 9 14.82 45.36 47.87
CA VAL A 9 15.05 45.04 49.30
C VAL A 9 13.86 44.94 50.29
N SER A 10 13.73 43.73 50.85
CA SER A 10 13.44 43.24 52.23
C SER A 10 12.23 43.62 53.08
N GLY A 11 11.81 42.61 53.85
CA GLY A 11 11.57 42.69 55.31
C GLY A 11 10.13 42.39 55.72
N CYS A 12 9.78 41.16 56.12
CA CYS A 12 9.92 40.56 57.46
C CYS A 12 8.99 41.15 58.55
N GLN A 13 7.99 40.37 59.00
CA GLN A 13 7.64 40.05 60.41
C GLN A 13 6.25 39.36 60.46
N LEU A 14 6.16 38.08 60.84
CA LEU A 14 6.08 37.48 62.19
C LEU A 14 4.71 37.64 62.86
N HIS A 15 4.00 36.51 63.05
CA HIS A 15 3.30 36.03 64.26
C HIS A 15 2.77 34.61 63.96
N GLN A 16 2.62 33.62 64.82
CA GLN A 16 3.17 33.26 66.13
C GLN A 16 2.79 31.76 66.32
N ARG A 17 3.76 30.93 66.74
CA ARG A 17 3.70 29.69 67.54
C ARG A 17 2.34 28.96 67.73
N ARG A 18 2.31 27.64 67.49
CA ARG A 18 2.43 26.57 68.53
C ARG A 18 2.43 25.16 67.91
N ARG A 19 3.18 24.27 68.57
CA ARG A 19 3.46 22.85 68.26
C ARG A 19 2.27 21.95 68.58
N ALA A 20 2.13 20.82 67.87
CA ALA A 20 2.31 19.46 68.44
C ALA A 20 2.10 18.35 67.38
N ALA A 21 2.94 17.32 67.48
CA ALA A 21 2.80 15.89 67.12
C ALA A 21 1.95 15.51 65.90
N GLY A 22 2.43 14.77 64.89
CA GLY A 22 3.33 13.63 64.95
C GLY A 22 2.59 12.42 64.37
N ALA A 23 2.87 12.07 63.12
CA ALA A 23 2.65 10.74 62.56
C ALA A 23 3.44 10.63 61.25
N ASP A 24 4.37 9.68 61.28
CA ASP A 24 5.23 9.26 60.18
C ASP A 24 4.39 8.55 59.11
N THR A 25 4.42 9.02 57.87
CA THR A 25 4.10 8.17 56.72
C THR A 25 4.80 8.71 55.49
N ARG A 26 5.89 8.05 55.12
CA ARG A 26 6.60 8.24 53.85
C ARG A 26 5.63 8.08 52.68
N LEU A 27 5.34 9.17 51.98
CA LEU A 27 4.67 9.13 50.69
C LEU A 27 5.67 8.61 49.64
N SER A 28 5.67 7.31 49.42
CA SER A 28 6.28 6.68 48.23
C SER A 28 5.38 6.99 47.04
N LEU A 29 5.94 7.69 46.05
CA LEU A 29 5.40 7.76 44.70
C LEU A 29 5.23 6.34 44.17
N ARG A 30 3.98 5.90 44.01
CA ARG A 30 3.63 4.71 43.23
C ARG A 30 3.05 5.18 41.90
N THR A 31 3.78 4.88 40.83
CA THR A 31 3.32 4.88 39.45
C THR A 31 2.16 3.90 39.30
N GLY A 32 0.93 4.43 39.32
CA GLY A 32 -0.27 3.67 38.98
C GLY A 32 -0.44 3.63 37.46
N GLY A 33 0.12 2.61 36.82
CA GLY A 33 -0.21 2.27 35.44
C GLY A 33 -1.67 1.86 35.35
N PHE A 34 -2.47 2.61 34.59
CA PHE A 34 -3.78 2.18 34.17
C PHE A 34 -3.60 1.10 33.09
N LEU A 35 -3.66 -0.16 33.51
CA LEU A 35 -3.90 -1.29 32.63
C LEU A 35 -5.32 -1.14 32.08
N VAL A 36 -5.43 -0.71 30.83
CA VAL A 36 -6.68 -0.84 30.06
C VAL A 36 -6.87 -2.33 29.78
N PRO A 37 -8.02 -2.94 30.13
CA PRO A 37 -8.28 -4.32 29.80
C PRO A 37 -8.45 -4.43 28.28
N VAL A 38 -7.55 -5.17 27.63
CA VAL A 38 -7.75 -5.67 26.27
C VAL A 38 -8.81 -6.77 26.35
N SER A 39 -10.07 -6.40 26.15
CA SER A 39 -11.13 -7.37 25.91
C SER A 39 -12.20 -6.78 25.01
N ALA A 40 -12.05 -7.07 23.72
CA ALA A 40 -13.14 -7.48 22.84
C ALA A 40 -12.47 -8.10 21.61
N SER A 41 -11.98 -9.33 21.74
CA SER A 41 -11.76 -10.16 20.57
C SER A 41 -13.14 -10.53 20.03
N LEU A 42 -13.68 -9.68 19.17
CA LEU A 42 -14.55 -10.18 18.11
C LEU A 42 -13.64 -11.08 17.29
N HIS A 43 -13.68 -12.39 17.53
CA HIS A 43 -13.08 -13.38 16.67
C HIS A 43 -13.73 -13.22 15.29
N ARG A 44 -13.15 -12.34 14.47
CA ARG A 44 -13.42 -12.30 13.05
C ARG A 44 -12.99 -13.66 12.54
N ALA A 45 -13.91 -14.41 11.92
CA ALA A 45 -13.56 -15.68 11.31
C ALA A 45 -12.30 -15.48 10.46
N PRO A 46 -11.33 -16.41 10.49
CA PRO A 46 -10.11 -16.25 9.72
C PRO A 46 -10.49 -16.03 8.26
N MET A 47 -10.09 -14.88 7.71
CA MET A 47 -10.33 -14.55 6.32
C MET A 47 -9.73 -15.67 5.46
N THR A 48 -10.51 -16.21 4.54
CA THR A 48 -10.11 -17.35 3.72
C THR A 48 -10.52 -17.14 2.27
N TYR A 49 -9.66 -17.57 1.36
CA TYR A 49 -9.94 -17.68 -0.05
C TYR A 49 -10.62 -19.03 -0.32
N ASP A 50 -11.95 -19.01 -0.49
CA ASP A 50 -12.78 -20.21 -0.68
C ASP A 50 -13.15 -20.45 -2.16
N GLY A 51 -13.93 -21.51 -2.42
CA GLY A 51 -14.38 -21.87 -3.77
C GLY A 51 -15.24 -20.80 -4.45
N ARG A 52 -16.02 -20.02 -3.69
CA ARG A 52 -16.85 -18.94 -4.26
C ARG A 52 -15.98 -17.77 -4.71
N HIS A 53 -14.93 -17.46 -3.94
CA HIS A 53 -13.96 -16.46 -4.38
C HIS A 53 -13.27 -16.89 -5.68
N HIS A 54 -12.93 -18.18 -5.79
CA HIS A 54 -12.35 -18.74 -7.00
C HIS A 54 -13.29 -18.66 -8.19
N GLU A 55 -14.54 -19.11 -8.07
CA GLU A 55 -15.51 -19.07 -9.16
C GLU A 55 -15.72 -17.64 -9.68
N HIS A 56 -15.88 -16.67 -8.77
CA HIS A 56 -16.03 -15.26 -9.14
C HIS A 56 -14.77 -14.71 -9.83
N PHE A 57 -13.58 -15.08 -9.36
CA PHE A 57 -12.32 -14.67 -9.97
C PHE A 57 -12.15 -15.24 -11.39
N GLU A 58 -12.46 -16.52 -11.61
CA GLU A 58 -12.38 -17.12 -12.95
C GLU A 58 -13.41 -16.50 -13.91
N GLU A 59 -14.61 -16.18 -13.42
CA GLU A 59 -15.68 -15.62 -14.23
C GLU A 59 -15.42 -14.16 -14.61
N HIS A 60 -15.01 -13.33 -13.65
CA HIS A 60 -14.94 -11.87 -13.81
C HIS A 60 -13.53 -11.29 -13.86
N GLY A 61 -12.50 -12.07 -13.54
CA GLY A 61 -11.10 -11.64 -13.57
C GLY A 61 -10.70 -10.80 -12.36
N TYR A 62 -11.58 -10.67 -11.37
CA TYR A 62 -11.28 -10.08 -10.08
C TYR A 62 -12.12 -10.74 -8.99
N VAL A 63 -11.72 -10.60 -7.73
CA VAL A 63 -12.59 -10.87 -6.59
C VAL A 63 -12.18 -10.02 -5.39
N ARG A 64 -13.17 -9.46 -4.70
CA ARG A 64 -12.97 -8.72 -3.45
C ARG A 64 -12.69 -9.70 -2.32
N LEU A 65 -11.53 -9.56 -1.68
CA LEU A 65 -11.11 -10.36 -0.52
C LEU A 65 -11.56 -9.72 0.80
N GLY A 66 -12.08 -8.50 0.74
CA GLY A 66 -12.46 -7.70 1.91
C GLY A 66 -11.25 -7.17 2.68
N GLN A 67 -11.47 -6.84 3.94
CA GLN A 67 -10.46 -6.24 4.81
C GLN A 67 -9.48 -7.31 5.31
N LEU A 68 -8.29 -7.43 4.69
CA LEU A 68 -7.26 -8.38 5.13
C LEU A 68 -6.50 -7.92 6.37
N LEU A 69 -6.48 -6.61 6.60
CA LEU A 69 -5.78 -5.97 7.70
C LEU A 69 -6.77 -5.48 8.75
N SER A 70 -6.35 -5.49 10.00
CA SER A 70 -6.96 -4.66 11.04
C SER A 70 -6.69 -3.18 10.77
N ALA A 71 -7.49 -2.31 11.38
CA ALA A 71 -7.29 -0.86 11.28
C ALA A 71 -5.88 -0.43 11.73
N SER A 72 -5.31 -1.08 12.75
CA SER A 72 -3.95 -0.82 13.21
C SER A 72 -2.87 -1.26 12.22
N GLU A 73 -3.04 -2.42 11.56
CA GLU A 73 -2.09 -2.89 10.54
C GLU A 73 -2.14 -2.00 9.29
N LEU A 74 -3.33 -1.57 8.88
CA LEU A 74 -3.49 -0.60 7.81
C LEU A 74 -2.81 0.73 8.14
N SER A 75 -3.00 1.25 9.36
CA SER A 75 -2.31 2.47 9.82
C SER A 75 -0.80 2.29 9.79
N ALA A 76 -0.30 1.13 10.24
CA ALA A 76 1.13 0.84 10.23
C ALA A 76 1.72 0.84 8.82
N LEU A 77 1.03 0.29 7.81
CA LEU A 77 1.49 0.35 6.41
C LEU A 77 1.51 1.79 5.87
N ARG A 78 0.48 2.59 6.18
CA ARG A 78 0.41 4.01 5.79
C ARG A 78 1.55 4.82 6.42
N GLU A 79 1.76 4.67 7.72
CA GLU A 79 2.84 5.36 8.43
C GLU A 79 4.22 4.91 7.94
N ARG A 80 4.37 3.61 7.62
CA ARG A 80 5.62 3.05 7.09
C ARG A 80 5.95 3.65 5.74
N ILE A 81 5.00 3.72 4.80
CA ILE A 81 5.28 4.29 3.49
C ILE A 81 5.55 5.79 3.56
N ASP A 82 4.84 6.53 4.42
CA ASP A 82 5.09 7.95 4.63
C ASP A 82 6.50 8.16 5.21
N ALA A 83 6.93 7.32 6.16
CA ALA A 83 8.28 7.38 6.71
C ALA A 83 9.38 7.07 5.67
N LEU A 84 9.14 6.11 4.76
CA LEU A 84 10.04 5.82 3.63
C LEU A 84 10.12 7.02 2.68
N MET A 85 8.98 7.54 2.22
CA MET A 85 8.90 8.65 1.28
C MET A 85 9.51 9.95 1.84
N LEU A 86 9.38 10.20 3.15
CA LEU A 86 9.95 11.35 3.82
C LEU A 86 11.41 11.13 4.28
N GLY A 87 12.02 9.99 3.96
CA GLY A 87 13.41 9.69 4.34
C GLY A 87 13.64 9.57 5.85
N ARG A 88 12.57 9.39 6.65
CA ARG A 88 12.66 9.19 8.11
C ARG A 88 13.20 7.81 8.45
N ILE A 89 13.02 6.87 7.53
CA ILE A 89 13.64 5.54 7.52
C ILE A 89 14.17 5.27 6.11
N ALA A 90 15.17 4.41 6.00
CA ALA A 90 15.74 3.99 4.74
C ALA A 90 15.85 2.46 4.72
N THR A 91 15.50 1.87 3.59
CA THR A 91 15.60 0.44 3.32
C THR A 91 16.34 0.27 2.00
N GLU A 92 17.37 -0.56 1.99
CA GLU A 92 18.19 -0.81 0.80
C GLU A 92 17.35 -1.47 -0.32
N GLY A 93 17.66 -1.15 -1.57
CA GLY A 93 16.99 -1.73 -2.74
C GLY A 93 15.66 -1.07 -3.12
N ILE A 94 15.03 -0.30 -2.23
CA ILE A 94 13.79 0.44 -2.54
C ILE A 94 14.07 1.55 -3.55
N THR A 95 13.19 1.67 -4.55
CA THR A 95 13.23 2.74 -5.54
C THR A 95 11.97 3.60 -5.48
N PHE A 96 12.10 4.85 -5.89
CA PHE A 96 11.06 5.87 -5.78
C PHE A 96 10.84 6.56 -7.11
N GLN A 97 9.59 6.82 -7.50
CA GLN A 97 9.24 7.57 -8.69
C GLN A 97 8.30 8.73 -8.33
N LEU A 98 8.70 9.95 -8.65
CA LEU A 98 7.85 11.14 -8.51
C LEU A 98 6.76 11.14 -9.57
N ASP A 99 5.65 11.79 -9.27
CA ASP A 99 4.64 12.10 -10.28
C ASP A 99 5.18 13.12 -11.29
N GLY A 100 4.58 13.17 -12.48
CA GLY A 100 4.89 14.18 -13.50
C GLY A 100 4.31 15.55 -13.12
N GLU A 101 4.80 16.62 -13.75
CA GLU A 101 4.19 17.96 -13.63
C GLU A 101 2.87 18.07 -14.45
N GLY A 102 2.56 17.08 -15.28
CA GLY A 102 1.34 16.95 -16.10
C GLY A 102 0.62 15.61 -15.92
N ASP A 103 -0.43 15.39 -16.72
CA ASP A 103 -1.28 14.19 -16.67
C ASP A 103 -0.89 13.08 -17.66
N GLU A 104 0.10 13.33 -18.52
CA GLU A 104 0.63 12.38 -19.51
C GLU A 104 1.64 11.41 -18.90
N TYR A 105 1.45 10.11 -19.15
CA TYR A 105 2.35 9.06 -18.63
C TYR A 105 3.75 9.09 -19.24
N ALA A 106 3.87 9.59 -20.47
CA ALA A 106 5.16 9.69 -21.16
C ALA A 106 6.14 10.66 -20.46
N ASP A 107 5.62 11.61 -19.66
CA ASP A 107 6.40 12.68 -19.03
C ASP A 107 6.86 12.33 -17.60
N LEU A 108 6.71 11.07 -17.18
CA LEU A 108 7.05 10.65 -15.83
C LEU A 108 8.57 10.64 -15.59
N PRO A 109 9.04 11.18 -14.45
CA PRO A 109 10.42 11.04 -14.03
C PRO A 109 10.86 9.58 -13.91
N ALA A 110 12.17 9.32 -14.12
CA ALA A 110 12.76 8.01 -13.89
C ALA A 110 12.76 7.62 -12.40
N HIS A 111 12.84 6.32 -12.13
CA HIS A 111 13.00 5.80 -10.77
C HIS A 111 14.36 6.22 -10.19
N ALA A 112 14.38 6.60 -8.92
CA ALA A 112 15.58 6.90 -8.15
C ALA A 112 15.78 5.85 -7.04
N LEU A 113 16.99 5.30 -6.93
CA LEU A 113 17.36 4.35 -5.88
C LEU A 113 17.65 5.07 -4.56
N GLY A 114 17.12 4.54 -3.44
CA GLY A 114 17.65 4.77 -2.09
C GLY A 114 17.32 6.12 -1.42
N SER A 115 17.67 7.27 -2.02
CA SER A 115 17.59 8.59 -1.35
C SER A 115 16.41 9.42 -1.85
N PRO A 116 15.21 9.30 -1.23
CA PRO A 116 14.08 10.12 -1.61
C PRO A 116 14.32 11.60 -1.26
N LYS A 117 13.77 12.50 -2.08
CA LYS A 117 13.42 13.84 -1.66
C LYS A 117 12.36 13.72 -0.56
N GLU A 118 12.45 14.52 0.49
CA GLU A 118 11.46 14.53 1.56
C GLU A 118 10.12 15.07 1.05
N THR A 119 9.28 14.19 0.49
CA THR A 119 7.96 14.52 -0.08
C THR A 119 7.02 13.33 -0.08
N LEU A 120 5.71 13.58 -0.05
CA LEU A 120 4.66 12.56 -0.22
C LEU A 120 4.14 12.48 -1.67
N ALA A 121 4.74 13.23 -2.60
CA ALA A 121 4.35 13.29 -4.00
C ALA A 121 4.91 12.15 -4.87
N TYR A 122 5.45 11.10 -4.25
CA TYR A 122 5.84 9.90 -4.99
C TYR A 122 4.59 9.19 -5.51
N ARG A 123 4.52 8.98 -6.83
CA ARG A 123 3.48 8.14 -7.46
C ARG A 123 3.74 6.66 -7.24
N ARG A 124 5.01 6.26 -7.12
CA ARG A 124 5.42 4.86 -6.93
C ARG A 124 6.59 4.72 -5.97
N VAL A 125 6.53 3.64 -5.20
CA VAL A 125 7.67 3.12 -4.44
C VAL A 125 7.70 1.62 -4.70
N ASP A 126 8.80 1.12 -5.23
CA ASP A 126 8.96 -0.27 -5.69
C ASP A 126 9.92 -1.06 -4.78
N GLU A 127 10.05 -2.36 -5.04
CA GLU A 127 10.89 -3.27 -4.25
C GLU A 127 10.53 -3.33 -2.75
N LEU A 128 9.26 -3.06 -2.41
CA LEU A 128 8.78 -3.06 -1.02
C LEU A 128 8.92 -4.40 -0.30
N HIS A 129 9.23 -5.50 -1.00
CA HIS A 129 9.55 -6.78 -0.36
C HIS A 129 10.85 -6.72 0.46
N GLN A 130 11.67 -5.68 0.25
CA GLN A 130 12.85 -5.37 1.07
C GLN A 130 12.47 -4.81 2.46
N ASP A 131 11.26 -4.26 2.62
CA ASP A 131 10.77 -3.78 3.92
C ASP A 131 10.00 -4.88 4.65
N GLY A 132 10.41 -5.19 5.88
CA GLY A 132 9.85 -6.30 6.64
C GLY A 132 8.34 -6.20 6.92
N LEU A 133 7.77 -4.99 7.02
CA LEU A 133 6.33 -4.83 7.26
C LEU A 133 5.53 -5.14 5.98
N PHE A 134 6.02 -4.66 4.83
CA PHE A 134 5.41 -4.96 3.54
C PHE A 134 5.62 -6.42 3.14
N LEU A 135 6.79 -7.01 3.43
CA LEU A 135 7.05 -8.44 3.24
C LEU A 135 6.08 -9.30 4.05
N ALA A 136 5.84 -8.96 5.32
CA ALA A 136 4.87 -9.67 6.15
C ALA A 136 3.44 -9.63 5.56
N TYR A 137 3.03 -8.49 4.97
CA TYR A 137 1.76 -8.39 4.25
C TYR A 137 1.69 -9.34 3.05
N MET A 138 2.75 -9.38 2.23
CA MET A 138 2.79 -10.29 1.08
C MET A 138 2.75 -11.76 1.50
N GLN A 139 3.29 -12.07 2.68
CA GLN A 139 3.28 -13.41 3.27
C GLN A 139 1.99 -13.76 4.03
N HIS A 140 0.98 -12.88 4.00
CA HIS A 140 -0.28 -13.09 4.71
C HIS A 140 -0.95 -14.43 4.34
N PRO A 141 -1.62 -15.13 5.29
CA PRO A 141 -2.21 -16.45 5.03
C PRO A 141 -3.16 -16.51 3.83
N VAL A 142 -3.94 -15.45 3.58
CA VAL A 142 -4.82 -15.39 2.39
C VAL A 142 -4.01 -15.29 1.10
N CYS A 143 -2.94 -14.49 1.07
CA CYS A 143 -2.00 -14.45 -0.07
C CYS A 143 -1.39 -15.83 -0.31
N ARG A 144 -1.03 -16.57 0.76
CA ARG A 144 -0.54 -17.95 0.62
C ARG A 144 -1.61 -18.92 0.08
N GLN A 145 -2.88 -18.79 0.47
CA GLN A 145 -3.96 -19.62 -0.06
C GLN A 145 -4.15 -19.38 -1.57
N ILE A 146 -4.13 -18.11 -1.99
CA ILE A 146 -4.22 -17.71 -3.40
C ILE A 146 -3.03 -18.26 -4.18
N THR A 147 -1.80 -18.01 -3.73
CA THR A 147 -0.60 -18.43 -4.47
C THR A 147 -0.45 -19.95 -4.55
N ARG A 148 -0.83 -20.70 -3.51
CA ARG A 148 -0.89 -22.18 -3.60
C ARG A 148 -1.84 -22.66 -4.68
N ARG A 149 -2.97 -21.98 -4.86
CA ARG A 149 -3.97 -22.38 -5.86
C ARG A 149 -3.51 -22.07 -7.28
N TYR A 150 -2.90 -20.90 -7.51
CA TYR A 150 -2.60 -20.41 -8.85
C TYR A 150 -1.17 -20.62 -9.32
N ILE A 151 -0.23 -20.86 -8.40
CA ILE A 151 1.21 -20.92 -8.68
C ILE A 151 1.79 -22.23 -8.14
N GLY A 152 1.56 -22.53 -6.86
CA GLY A 152 2.08 -23.72 -6.18
C GLY A 152 2.86 -23.36 -4.91
N GLU A 153 3.83 -24.20 -4.55
CA GLU A 153 4.55 -24.08 -3.27
C GLU A 153 5.72 -23.09 -3.30
N ASP A 154 6.40 -22.97 -4.45
CA ASP A 154 7.55 -22.07 -4.63
C ASP A 154 7.12 -20.84 -5.45
N VAL A 155 7.08 -19.69 -4.78
CA VAL A 155 6.50 -18.45 -5.30
C VAL A 155 7.51 -17.33 -5.15
N SER A 156 7.72 -16.59 -6.23
CA SER A 156 8.45 -15.32 -6.22
C SER A 156 7.49 -14.14 -6.35
N VAL A 157 7.97 -12.97 -5.94
CA VAL A 157 7.31 -11.70 -6.21
C VAL A 157 7.95 -11.07 -7.45
N PHE A 158 7.11 -10.69 -8.43
CA PHE A 158 7.58 -9.94 -9.60
C PHE A 158 7.64 -8.44 -9.30
N ARG A 159 6.55 -7.93 -8.72
CA ARG A 159 6.37 -6.52 -8.41
C ARG A 159 5.72 -6.38 -7.04
N SER A 160 6.32 -5.53 -6.22
CA SER A 160 5.81 -5.12 -4.91
C SER A 160 5.82 -3.60 -4.86
N MET A 161 4.68 -2.99 -5.14
CA MET A 161 4.62 -1.59 -5.51
C MET A 161 3.56 -0.85 -4.69
N PHE A 162 3.98 0.24 -4.07
CA PHE A 162 3.07 1.28 -3.66
C PHE A 162 2.71 2.12 -4.88
N MET A 163 1.43 2.42 -5.02
CA MET A 163 0.85 3.23 -6.08
C MET A 163 0.08 4.39 -5.43
N ASN A 164 0.37 5.61 -5.82
CA ASN A 164 -0.24 6.81 -5.27
C ASN A 164 -0.75 7.71 -6.38
N LYS A 165 -1.97 8.21 -6.20
CA LYS A 165 -2.45 9.40 -6.88
C LYS A 165 -2.38 10.55 -5.88
N PRO A 166 -1.35 11.41 -5.94
CA PRO A 166 -1.23 12.51 -4.99
C PRO A 166 -2.43 13.46 -5.05
N ALA A 167 -2.66 14.22 -3.98
CA ALA A 167 -3.74 15.19 -3.93
C ALA A 167 -3.61 16.24 -5.05
N ASN A 168 -4.73 16.59 -5.69
CA ASN A 168 -4.84 17.53 -6.81
C ASN A 168 -3.90 17.20 -7.99
N SER A 169 -3.50 15.93 -8.13
CA SER A 169 -2.50 15.48 -9.07
C SER A 169 -2.85 14.06 -9.55
N GLY A 170 -1.95 13.49 -10.34
CA GLY A 170 -2.02 12.12 -10.78
C GLY A 170 -2.03 12.06 -12.29
N THR A 171 -1.17 11.22 -12.84
CA THR A 171 -1.17 10.88 -14.26
C THR A 171 -2.30 9.90 -14.58
N VAL A 172 -3.00 10.09 -15.70
CA VAL A 172 -3.90 9.05 -16.23
C VAL A 172 -3.09 7.78 -16.50
N LEU A 173 -3.59 6.63 -16.05
CA LEU A 173 -3.08 5.34 -16.49
C LEU A 173 -4.05 4.81 -17.55
N PRO A 174 -3.66 4.76 -18.83
CA PRO A 174 -4.51 4.30 -19.92
C PRO A 174 -5.00 2.86 -19.73
N TRP A 175 -5.94 2.44 -20.58
CA TRP A 175 -6.36 1.04 -20.63
C TRP A 175 -5.16 0.15 -20.90
N HIS A 176 -4.96 -0.81 -20.02
CA HIS A 176 -3.91 -1.79 -20.12
C HIS A 176 -4.30 -3.08 -19.41
N GLN A 177 -3.52 -4.10 -19.69
CA GLN A 177 -3.39 -5.29 -18.87
C GLN A 177 -2.02 -5.27 -18.16
N ASP A 178 -1.94 -5.87 -16.98
CA ASP A 178 -0.69 -6.08 -16.23
C ASP A 178 0.14 -7.22 -16.83
N VAL A 179 0.35 -7.13 -18.13
CA VAL A 179 1.27 -7.96 -18.90
C VAL A 179 1.95 -7.10 -19.94
N GLY A 180 3.26 -7.26 -20.07
CA GLY A 180 4.03 -6.42 -20.99
C GLY A 180 4.84 -7.25 -21.95
N VAL A 181 4.65 -6.98 -23.23
CA VAL A 181 5.73 -7.19 -24.20
C VAL A 181 6.90 -6.31 -23.75
N GLY A 182 8.05 -6.92 -23.46
CA GLY A 182 9.24 -6.19 -22.98
C GLY A 182 9.49 -6.24 -21.48
N TRP A 183 8.66 -6.91 -20.67
CA TRP A 183 9.02 -7.17 -19.26
C TRP A 183 10.20 -8.14 -19.09
N GLY A 184 10.58 -8.82 -20.17
CA GLY A 184 11.71 -9.72 -20.18
C GLY A 184 11.49 -10.94 -19.28
N LEU A 185 10.26 -11.43 -19.16
CA LEU A 185 9.94 -12.64 -18.38
C LEU A 185 9.73 -13.83 -19.32
N ASP A 186 10.23 -15.01 -18.93
CA ASP A 186 9.96 -16.26 -19.65
C ASP A 186 8.50 -16.74 -19.49
N ARG A 187 7.81 -16.22 -18.46
CA ARG A 187 6.39 -16.43 -18.18
C ARG A 187 5.79 -15.21 -17.48
N ASN A 188 4.57 -14.84 -17.86
CA ASN A 188 3.88 -13.71 -17.22
C ASN A 188 3.26 -14.11 -15.88
N PRO A 189 3.30 -13.22 -14.86
CA PRO A 189 2.46 -13.36 -13.68
C PRO A 189 0.98 -13.27 -14.08
N THR A 190 0.13 -14.04 -13.39
CA THR A 190 -1.31 -14.10 -13.69
C THR A 190 -2.16 -13.42 -12.62
N THR A 191 -1.64 -13.22 -11.41
CA THR A 191 -2.41 -12.74 -10.27
C THR A 191 -1.70 -11.63 -9.53
N THR A 192 -2.47 -10.58 -9.21
CA THR A 192 -2.03 -9.44 -8.41
C THR A 192 -3.01 -9.23 -7.26
N VAL A 193 -2.49 -9.07 -6.03
CA VAL A 193 -3.29 -8.60 -4.90
C VAL A 193 -3.11 -7.09 -4.81
N TRP A 194 -4.17 -6.36 -5.09
CA TRP A 194 -4.24 -4.90 -4.96
C TRP A 194 -5.01 -4.54 -3.69
N THR A 195 -4.47 -3.61 -2.90
CA THR A 195 -5.05 -3.24 -1.60
C THR A 195 -5.16 -1.74 -1.51
N ALA A 196 -6.37 -1.25 -1.29
CA ALA A 196 -6.63 0.16 -1.03
C ALA A 196 -5.96 0.55 0.29
N LEU A 197 -4.94 1.41 0.26
CA LEU A 197 -4.42 1.99 1.49
C LEU A 197 -5.28 3.16 1.91
N ASP A 198 -5.86 3.92 1.00
CA ASP A 198 -6.89 4.94 1.25
C ASP A 198 -8.16 4.59 0.49
N ASP A 199 -9.28 5.26 0.80
CA ASP A 199 -10.52 5.10 0.04
C ASP A 199 -10.25 5.43 -1.43
N ALA A 200 -10.59 4.48 -2.32
CA ALA A 200 -10.54 4.65 -3.75
C ALA A 200 -11.97 4.87 -4.25
N THR A 201 -12.31 6.12 -4.50
CA THR A 201 -13.58 6.55 -5.10
C THR A 201 -13.37 7.11 -6.50
N THR A 202 -14.45 7.24 -7.25
CA THR A 202 -14.49 7.98 -8.53
C THR A 202 -13.83 9.36 -8.43
N ALA A 203 -14.11 10.12 -7.36
CA ALA A 203 -13.52 11.44 -7.13
C ALA A 203 -11.99 11.39 -6.95
N THR A 204 -11.48 10.34 -6.31
CA THR A 204 -10.04 10.13 -6.07
C THR A 204 -9.32 9.38 -7.20
N GLY A 205 -10.01 9.13 -8.31
CA GLY A 205 -9.49 8.39 -9.45
C GLY A 205 -9.29 6.91 -9.16
N CYS A 206 -10.34 6.22 -8.67
CA CYS A 206 -10.35 4.76 -8.55
C CYS A 206 -10.00 4.07 -9.89
N MET A 207 -9.72 2.76 -9.82
CA MET A 207 -9.58 2.00 -11.06
C MET A 207 -10.93 1.95 -11.77
N GLN A 208 -10.89 1.80 -13.08
CA GLN A 208 -12.04 1.41 -13.88
C GLN A 208 -11.67 0.10 -14.56
N ILE A 209 -12.58 -0.86 -14.58
CA ILE A 209 -12.33 -2.20 -15.11
C ILE A 209 -13.40 -2.61 -16.11
N VAL A 210 -13.06 -3.57 -16.96
CA VAL A 210 -14.05 -4.30 -17.79
C VAL A 210 -14.15 -5.73 -17.25
N PRO A 211 -15.16 -6.07 -16.43
CA PRO A 211 -15.32 -7.42 -15.88
C PRO A 211 -15.32 -8.51 -16.96
N GLY A 212 -14.60 -9.61 -16.71
CA GLY A 212 -14.52 -10.76 -17.62
C GLY A 212 -13.56 -10.58 -18.80
N SER A 213 -12.98 -9.39 -18.99
CA SER A 213 -12.07 -9.09 -20.11
C SER A 213 -10.76 -9.89 -20.08
N HIS A 214 -10.38 -10.46 -18.93
CA HIS A 214 -9.22 -11.35 -18.83
C HIS A 214 -9.32 -12.59 -19.72
N ARG A 215 -10.53 -12.98 -20.13
CA ARG A 215 -10.79 -14.15 -20.99
C ARG A 215 -10.57 -13.86 -22.46
N LEU A 216 -10.34 -12.60 -22.84
CA LEU A 216 -10.06 -12.17 -24.22
C LEU A 216 -8.61 -12.45 -24.64
N GLY A 217 -7.75 -12.88 -23.70
CA GLY A 217 -6.32 -13.00 -23.93
C GLY A 217 -5.61 -11.66 -23.81
N VAL A 218 -4.38 -11.57 -24.35
CA VAL A 218 -3.56 -10.36 -24.27
C VAL A 218 -3.87 -9.43 -25.45
N LEU A 219 -4.39 -8.25 -25.12
CA LEU A 219 -4.79 -7.19 -26.06
C LEU A 219 -3.80 -6.01 -26.08
N ASN A 220 -2.74 -6.07 -25.29
CA ASN A 220 -1.73 -5.02 -25.26
C ASN A 220 -0.86 -5.00 -26.53
N GLU A 221 -0.53 -3.80 -26.97
CA GLU A 221 0.62 -3.48 -27.80
C GLU A 221 1.63 -2.69 -26.94
N GLY A 222 2.77 -3.30 -26.65
CA GLY A 222 3.69 -2.79 -25.62
C GLY A 222 3.06 -2.88 -24.23
N HIS A 223 2.88 -1.74 -23.55
CA HIS A 223 2.26 -1.67 -22.22
C HIS A 223 0.75 -1.41 -22.25
N TYR A 224 0.22 -0.84 -23.34
CA TYR A 224 -1.16 -0.36 -23.40
C TYR A 224 -2.01 -1.22 -24.33
N THR A 225 -3.33 -1.22 -24.11
CA THR A 225 -4.28 -1.91 -24.98
C THR A 225 -4.35 -1.24 -26.35
N ARG A 226 -4.45 -1.99 -27.44
CA ARG A 226 -4.60 -1.44 -28.80
C ARG A 226 -5.84 -0.55 -28.90
N GLU A 227 -5.77 0.50 -29.71
CA GLU A 227 -6.90 1.43 -29.87
C GLU A 227 -8.18 0.73 -30.36
N GLU A 228 -8.05 -0.21 -31.30
CA GLU A 228 -9.18 -1.02 -31.79
C GLU A 228 -9.82 -1.87 -30.69
N ASP A 229 -8.99 -2.47 -29.83
CA ASP A 229 -9.44 -3.29 -28.70
C ASP A 229 -10.12 -2.40 -27.64
N GLN A 230 -9.59 -1.20 -27.39
CA GLN A 230 -10.23 -0.23 -26.50
C GLN A 230 -11.61 0.20 -27.01
N ALA A 231 -11.73 0.54 -28.30
CA ALA A 231 -12.98 0.98 -28.90
C ALA A 231 -14.08 -0.10 -28.83
N PHE A 232 -13.70 -1.38 -28.89
CA PHE A 232 -14.65 -2.48 -28.88
C PHE A 232 -14.96 -3.00 -27.46
N HIS A 233 -13.96 -3.12 -26.60
CA HIS A 233 -14.07 -3.76 -25.28
C HIS A 233 -14.31 -2.79 -24.13
N CYS A 234 -13.90 -1.52 -24.26
CA CYS A 234 -13.95 -0.52 -23.19
C CYS A 234 -15.06 0.52 -23.39
N ALA A 235 -16.16 0.15 -24.05
CA ALA A 235 -17.34 1.01 -24.16
C ALA A 235 -17.97 1.28 -22.79
N ASP A 236 -18.53 2.48 -22.58
CA ASP A 236 -19.00 2.97 -21.27
C ASP A 236 -19.99 2.02 -20.57
N ASP A 237 -20.83 1.31 -21.33
CA ASP A 237 -21.80 0.35 -20.79
C ASP A 237 -21.18 -0.96 -20.25
N LYS A 238 -19.90 -1.20 -20.56
CA LYS A 238 -19.12 -2.36 -20.11
C LYS A 238 -18.13 -2.01 -18.99
N VAL A 239 -17.89 -0.72 -18.78
CA VAL A 239 -16.91 -0.21 -17.83
C VAL A 239 -17.56 -0.07 -16.45
N MET A 240 -16.85 -0.54 -15.43
CA MET A 240 -17.26 -0.39 -14.03
C MET A 240 -16.22 0.41 -13.27
N ASP A 241 -16.66 1.46 -12.58
CA ASP A 241 -15.85 2.14 -11.57
C ASP A 241 -15.59 1.19 -10.41
N PHE A 242 -14.32 0.93 -10.14
CA PHE A 242 -13.88 -0.07 -9.20
C PHE A 242 -13.48 0.59 -7.88
N GLU A 243 -14.50 1.10 -7.19
CA GLU A 243 -14.34 1.74 -5.88
C GLU A 243 -13.97 0.71 -4.80
N ALA A 244 -13.16 1.13 -3.84
CA ALA A 244 -12.71 0.28 -2.74
C ALA A 244 -12.54 1.10 -1.45
N GLU A 245 -12.95 0.53 -0.33
CA GLU A 245 -12.74 1.14 0.99
C GLU A 245 -11.29 0.97 1.43
N ALA A 246 -10.78 1.90 2.23
CA ALA A 246 -9.46 1.75 2.85
C ALA A 246 -9.32 0.39 3.57
N GLY A 247 -8.26 -0.33 3.25
CA GLY A 247 -7.93 -1.68 3.73
C GLY A 247 -8.55 -2.83 2.94
N GLU A 248 -9.45 -2.54 1.99
CA GLU A 248 -10.03 -3.56 1.13
C GLU A 248 -8.95 -4.11 0.17
N ALA A 249 -8.76 -5.43 0.20
CA ALA A 249 -7.90 -6.13 -0.73
C ALA A 249 -8.74 -6.82 -1.81
N ILE A 250 -8.18 -6.84 -3.02
CA ILE A 250 -8.82 -7.35 -4.22
C ILE A 250 -7.79 -8.18 -4.95
N LEU A 251 -8.16 -9.41 -5.30
CA LEU A 251 -7.38 -10.22 -6.22
C LEU A 251 -7.79 -9.85 -7.64
N ILE A 252 -6.81 -9.54 -8.49
CA ILE A 252 -7.00 -9.09 -9.87
C ILE A 252 -6.21 -10.02 -10.79
N HIS A 253 -6.85 -10.47 -11.88
CA HIS A 253 -6.19 -11.20 -12.93
C HIS A 253 -5.41 -10.22 -13.79
N ASN A 254 -4.15 -10.51 -14.09
CA ASN A 254 -3.28 -9.55 -14.78
C ASN A 254 -3.73 -9.24 -16.23
N TRP A 255 -4.63 -10.04 -16.80
CA TRP A 255 -5.27 -9.77 -18.10
C TRP A 255 -6.59 -9.00 -17.99
N LEU A 256 -7.05 -8.64 -16.79
CA LEU A 256 -8.22 -7.80 -16.65
C LEU A 256 -7.89 -6.41 -17.20
N LEU A 257 -8.65 -5.95 -18.21
CA LEU A 257 -8.55 -4.59 -18.71
C LEU A 257 -8.90 -3.63 -17.59
N HIS A 258 -7.96 -2.74 -17.30
CA HIS A 258 -8.15 -1.69 -16.31
C HIS A 258 -7.42 -0.40 -16.69
N ARG A 259 -7.92 0.71 -16.14
CA ARG A 259 -7.33 2.05 -16.23
C ARG A 259 -7.52 2.77 -14.91
N SER A 260 -6.91 3.94 -14.76
CA SER A 260 -7.29 4.86 -13.67
C SER A 260 -7.17 6.32 -14.11
N GLY A 261 -8.10 7.14 -13.64
CA GLY A 261 -8.10 8.59 -13.87
C GLY A 261 -7.10 9.35 -13.00
N VAL A 262 -7.22 10.68 -13.02
CA VAL A 262 -6.48 11.59 -12.13
C VAL A 262 -7.19 11.72 -10.78
N ASN A 263 -6.51 12.28 -9.78
CA ASN A 263 -7.11 12.56 -8.46
C ASN A 263 -7.34 14.07 -8.28
N GLY A 264 -8.60 14.48 -8.41
CA GLY A 264 -9.01 15.89 -8.26
C GLY A 264 -9.26 16.34 -6.81
N THR A 265 -8.98 15.49 -5.82
CA THR A 265 -9.28 15.78 -4.41
C THR A 265 -8.06 16.29 -3.64
N ASP A 266 -8.27 16.82 -2.44
CA ASP A 266 -7.23 17.29 -1.52
C ASP A 266 -6.57 16.16 -0.71
N ARG A 267 -6.94 14.90 -0.96
CA ARG A 267 -6.41 13.72 -0.27
C ARG A 267 -5.71 12.79 -1.27
N PRO A 268 -4.64 12.09 -0.87
CA PRO A 268 -4.03 11.09 -1.74
C PRO A 268 -4.94 9.85 -1.87
N ARG A 269 -4.74 9.09 -2.94
CA ARG A 269 -5.29 7.73 -3.11
C ARG A 269 -4.14 6.75 -3.22
N ARG A 270 -3.75 6.19 -2.08
CA ARG A 270 -2.66 5.22 -1.97
C ARG A 270 -3.18 3.80 -2.09
N ALA A 271 -2.37 2.93 -2.67
CA ALA A 271 -2.63 1.50 -2.76
C ALA A 271 -1.33 0.71 -2.73
N PHE A 272 -1.43 -0.57 -2.36
CA PHE A 272 -0.34 -1.51 -2.40
C PHE A 272 -0.68 -2.67 -3.33
N SER A 273 0.19 -2.93 -4.31
CA SER A 273 0.01 -3.92 -5.37
C SER A 273 1.13 -4.94 -5.34
N VAL A 274 0.77 -6.23 -5.29
CA VAL A 274 1.70 -7.35 -5.20
C VAL A 274 1.40 -8.37 -6.29
N ALA A 275 2.28 -8.47 -7.28
CA ALA A 275 2.19 -9.45 -8.36
C ALA A 275 3.04 -10.68 -8.04
N TYR A 276 2.39 -11.84 -7.93
CA TYR A 276 3.05 -13.11 -7.64
C TYR A 276 3.31 -13.91 -8.91
N MET A 277 4.35 -14.74 -8.90
CA MET A 277 4.67 -15.64 -10.01
C MET A 277 5.40 -16.90 -9.53
N PRO A 278 5.53 -17.93 -10.40
CA PRO A 278 6.35 -19.10 -10.09
C PRO A 278 7.80 -18.71 -9.76
N ALA A 279 8.40 -19.32 -8.74
CA ALA A 279 9.81 -19.08 -8.42
C ALA A 279 10.79 -19.55 -9.52
N ALA A 280 10.30 -20.34 -10.47
CA ALA A 280 11.05 -20.76 -11.64
C ALA A 280 11.11 -19.70 -12.75
N THR A 281 10.34 -18.60 -12.65
CA THR A 281 10.40 -17.50 -13.63
C THR A 281 11.80 -16.90 -13.66
N THR A 282 12.30 -16.65 -14.87
CA THR A 282 13.59 -15.99 -15.09
C THR A 282 13.44 -14.75 -15.95
N ASN A 283 14.34 -13.80 -15.75
CA ASN A 283 14.56 -12.73 -16.70
C ASN A 283 15.18 -13.33 -17.98
N VAL A 284 14.58 -13.11 -19.15
CA VAL A 284 15.03 -13.69 -20.42
C VAL A 284 16.38 -13.14 -20.90
N SER A 285 16.75 -11.95 -20.46
CA SER A 285 17.99 -11.27 -20.84
C SER A 285 19.14 -11.62 -19.90
N THR A 286 18.91 -11.69 -18.59
CA THR A 286 19.96 -11.96 -17.59
C THR A 286 20.01 -13.41 -17.11
N GLY A 287 18.91 -14.16 -17.28
CA GLY A 287 18.75 -15.51 -16.71
C GLY A 287 18.51 -15.53 -15.20
N GLU A 288 18.46 -14.36 -14.55
CA GLU A 288 18.30 -14.25 -13.10
C GLU A 288 16.88 -14.58 -12.66
N ARG A 289 16.76 -15.10 -11.44
CA ARG A 289 15.48 -15.35 -10.78
C ARG A 289 15.11 -14.18 -9.89
N PHE A 290 13.85 -14.15 -9.50
CA PHE A 290 13.26 -13.10 -8.69
C PHE A 290 13.16 -13.51 -7.21
N PRO A 291 13.05 -12.53 -6.29
CA PRO A 291 12.99 -12.79 -4.86
C PRO A 291 11.88 -13.78 -4.50
N VAL A 292 12.28 -14.87 -3.82
CA VAL A 292 11.37 -15.93 -3.38
C VAL A 292 10.66 -15.47 -2.11
N ILE A 293 9.34 -15.56 -2.09
CA ILE A 293 8.51 -15.09 -0.96
C ILE A 293 7.80 -16.24 -0.24
N PHE A 294 7.60 -17.36 -0.93
CA PHE A 294 7.16 -18.62 -0.36
C PHE A 294 7.98 -19.77 -0.94
N GLY A 295 8.31 -20.76 -0.11
CA GLY A 295 9.09 -21.93 -0.53
C GLY A 295 10.51 -21.91 0.01
N LYS A 296 11.39 -22.70 -0.60
CA LYS A 296 12.77 -22.83 -0.12
C LYS A 296 13.56 -21.55 -0.38
N GLY A 297 14.18 -20.99 0.66
CA GLY A 297 14.97 -19.76 0.56
C GLY A 297 14.12 -18.50 0.48
N ALA A 298 12.86 -18.57 0.92
CA ALA A 298 11.99 -17.40 1.01
C ALA A 298 12.58 -16.33 1.94
N LEU A 299 12.40 -15.06 1.56
CA LEU A 299 12.73 -13.89 2.36
C LEU A 299 12.12 -13.99 3.77
N GLN A 300 12.82 -13.44 4.76
CA GLN A 300 12.46 -13.44 6.19
C GLN A 300 12.37 -12.01 6.71
#